data_AF-A0A1Q3T1A1-F1
#
_entry.id   AF-A0A1Q3T1A1-F1
#
_cell.length_a   1.000
_cell.length_b   1.000
_cell.length_c   1.000
_cell.angle_alpha   90.00
_cell.angle_beta   90.00
_cell.angle_gamma   90.00
#
_symmetry.space_group_name_H-M   'P 1'
#
loop_
_entity.id
_entity.type
_entity.pdbx_description
1 polymer ?
#
loop_
_entity_poly.entity_id
_entity_poly.type
_entity_poly.pdbx_seq_one_letter_code
_entity_poly.pdbx_strand_id
1 'polypeptide(L)'
;MKILASLLGLFWCGISMAQTTEIKLLNKLDQVEEYAPNETQRIKGKHTLLSMLIDCEFDEQCELGMIEKLQNLIKEDANVMYKGFLTYLKWEKADLEYNVKHCQIEEKKQVRKGYAACYAKWMDEDSKNPTPPRAIIDKLESDRQACLKKQMAPLAEQGNIFAEAVMVNVSEYFKDSQKMTFWSSKIQSQKGTPKYEMYMKCSELP
;
A
#
# COMPACT_ATOMS: atom_id res chain seq x y z
N MET A 1 -20.05 33.70 -37.06
CA MET A 1 -19.23 33.39 -35.86
C MET A 1 -20.14 32.96 -34.73
N LYS A 2 -20.03 31.71 -34.27
CA LYS A 2 -20.25 31.28 -32.88
C LYS A 2 -19.69 29.87 -32.75
N ILE A 3 -18.51 29.81 -32.13
CA ILE A 3 -17.72 28.62 -31.81
C ILE A 3 -18.11 28.15 -30.40
N LEU A 4 -18.23 26.83 -30.28
CA LEU A 4 -18.00 25.93 -29.14
C LEU A 4 -18.16 26.40 -27.69
N ALA A 5 -18.87 25.58 -26.91
CA ALA A 5 -18.32 24.81 -25.78
C ALA A 5 -19.41 23.84 -25.30
N SER A 6 -19.51 22.66 -25.90
CA SER A 6 -18.97 21.40 -25.39
C SER A 6 -19.37 21.10 -23.94
N LEU A 7 -20.47 20.35 -23.84
CA LEU A 7 -20.93 19.60 -22.68
C LEU A 7 -19.92 18.49 -22.37
N LEU A 8 -18.94 18.76 -21.51
CA LEU A 8 -18.15 17.75 -20.80
C LEU A 8 -18.23 18.05 -19.31
N GLY A 9 -19.44 17.85 -18.77
CA GLY A 9 -19.70 17.88 -17.34
C GLY A 9 -20.40 16.59 -16.95
N LEU A 10 -19.68 15.48 -16.89
CA LEU A 10 -20.17 14.25 -16.28
C LEU A 10 -19.04 13.52 -15.54
N PHE A 11 -19.10 13.65 -14.22
CA PHE A 11 -18.88 12.56 -13.27
C PHE A 11 -17.54 11.83 -13.34
N TRP A 12 -16.47 12.51 -12.95
CA TRP A 12 -15.47 11.86 -12.09
C TRP A 12 -16.05 11.78 -10.68
N CYS A 13 -16.98 10.84 -10.47
CA CYS A 13 -17.19 10.32 -9.12
C CYS A 13 -15.84 9.72 -8.73
N GLY A 14 -15.11 10.43 -7.88
CA GLY A 14 -13.92 9.95 -7.24
C GLY A 14 -14.23 8.59 -6.65
N ILE A 15 -13.77 7.54 -7.32
CA ILE A 15 -13.36 6.34 -6.64
C ILE A 15 -12.20 6.84 -5.77
N SER A 16 -12.53 7.34 -4.58
CA SER A 16 -11.58 7.28 -3.48
C SER A 16 -11.31 5.80 -3.36
N MET A 17 -10.30 5.31 -4.08
CA MET A 17 -9.76 3.99 -3.85
C MET A 17 -9.33 4.08 -2.41
N ALA A 18 -10.16 3.53 -1.52
CA ALA A 18 -9.85 3.41 -0.11
C ALA A 18 -8.42 2.91 -0.07
N GLN A 19 -7.50 3.79 0.33
CA GLN A 19 -6.07 3.46 0.29
C GLN A 19 -5.94 2.16 1.05
N THR A 20 -5.43 1.14 0.38
CA THR A 20 -5.30 -0.17 0.99
C THR A 20 -4.40 -0.03 2.22
N THR A 21 -4.59 -0.87 3.24
CA THR A 21 -3.89 -0.76 4.53
C THR A 21 -2.37 -0.64 4.32
N GLU A 22 -1.84 -1.33 3.32
CA GLU A 22 -0.43 -1.33 2.93
C GLU A 22 0.03 0.06 2.46
N ILE A 23 -0.76 0.73 1.61
CA ILE A 23 -0.47 2.08 1.13
C ILE A 23 -0.48 3.08 2.31
N LYS A 24 -1.44 2.96 3.23
CA LYS A 24 -1.49 3.83 4.42
C LYS A 24 -0.24 3.66 5.30
N LEU A 25 0.19 2.42 5.54
CA LEU A 25 1.37 2.10 6.33
C LEU A 25 2.66 2.59 5.68
N LEU A 26 2.79 2.41 4.37
CA LEU A 26 3.93 2.91 3.60
C LEU A 26 3.99 4.44 3.60
N ASN A 27 2.85 5.11 3.40
CA ASN A 27 2.78 6.56 3.53
C ASN A 27 3.15 7.03 4.94
N LYS A 28 2.75 6.29 5.98
CA LYS A 28 3.13 6.62 7.35
C LYS A 28 4.63 6.41 7.58
N LEU A 29 5.22 5.37 7.01
CA LEU A 29 6.66 5.14 7.07
C LEU A 29 7.42 6.35 6.50
N ASP A 30 7.03 6.83 5.33
CA ASP A 30 7.63 8.02 4.70
C ASP A 30 7.48 9.27 5.59
N GLN A 31 6.32 9.45 6.24
CA GLN A 31 6.11 10.57 7.16
C GLN A 31 7.01 10.53 8.40
N VAL A 32 7.24 9.35 8.98
CA VAL A 32 8.05 9.25 10.21
C VAL A 32 9.54 9.37 9.94
N GLU A 33 9.99 9.24 8.68
CA GLU A 33 11.38 9.53 8.29
C GLU A 33 11.77 10.98 8.60
N GLU A 34 10.82 11.92 8.50
CA GLU A 34 11.04 13.33 8.83
C GLU A 34 11.42 13.56 10.30
N TYR A 35 11.14 12.60 11.18
CA TYR A 35 11.50 12.71 12.60
C TYR A 35 12.95 12.36 12.89
N ALA A 36 13.64 11.66 11.97
CA ALA A 36 14.99 11.18 12.21
C ALA A 36 15.99 12.35 12.34
N PRO A 37 16.79 12.43 13.42
CA PRO A 37 17.69 13.57 13.67
C PRO A 37 18.93 13.56 12.77
N ASN A 38 19.23 12.42 12.12
CA ASN A 38 20.35 12.26 11.21
C ASN A 38 20.09 11.11 10.23
N GLU A 39 20.91 11.06 9.19
CA GLU A 39 20.82 10.09 8.11
C GLU A 39 20.96 8.64 8.58
N THR A 40 21.87 8.36 9.52
CA THR A 40 22.06 7.00 10.06
C THR A 40 20.79 6.48 10.74
N GLN A 41 20.14 7.30 11.58
CA GLN A 41 18.87 6.92 12.20
C GLN A 41 17.75 6.81 11.16
N ARG A 42 17.71 7.68 10.15
CA ARG A 42 16.71 7.61 9.07
C ARG A 42 16.80 6.28 8.33
N ILE A 43 17.99 5.92 7.86
CA ILE A 43 18.24 4.68 7.10
C ILE A 43 17.90 3.46 7.95
N LYS A 44 18.49 3.36 9.16
CA LYS A 44 18.27 2.22 10.05
C LYS A 44 16.79 2.11 10.44
N GLY A 45 16.16 3.23 10.74
CA GLY A 45 14.76 3.31 11.14
C GLY A 45 13.84 2.84 10.02
N LYS A 46 14.02 3.39 8.81
CA LYS A 46 13.29 2.99 7.60
C LYS A 46 13.44 1.50 7.32
N HIS A 47 14.68 1.02 7.26
CA HIS A 47 14.97 -0.38 6.96
C HIS A 47 14.32 -1.33 7.97
N THR A 48 14.46 -1.08 9.27
CA THR A 48 13.85 -1.93 10.30
C THR A 48 12.33 -1.91 10.23
N LEU A 49 11.70 -0.73 10.12
CA LEU A 49 10.25 -0.64 10.06
C LEU A 49 9.68 -1.28 8.79
N LEU A 50 10.30 -1.05 7.64
CA LEU A 50 9.90 -1.68 6.38
C LEU A 50 10.07 -3.20 6.44
N SER A 51 11.16 -3.71 7.03
CA SER A 51 11.38 -5.14 7.22
C SER A 51 10.28 -5.75 8.08
N MET A 52 9.92 -5.09 9.19
CA MET A 52 8.82 -5.56 10.03
C MET A 52 7.50 -5.63 9.25
N LEU A 53 7.18 -4.64 8.42
CA LEU A 53 5.97 -4.66 7.58
C LEU A 53 5.99 -5.79 6.53
N ILE A 54 7.14 -6.01 5.89
CA ILE A 54 7.32 -7.07 4.89
C ILE A 54 7.21 -8.46 5.52
N ASP A 55 7.89 -8.70 6.64
CA ASP A 55 7.83 -9.96 7.38
C ASP A 55 6.41 -10.26 7.88
N CYS A 56 5.66 -9.19 8.11
CA CYS A 56 4.27 -9.22 8.51
C CYS A 56 3.32 -9.39 7.33
N GLU A 57 3.84 -9.35 6.10
CA GLU A 57 3.08 -9.32 4.86
C GLU A 57 1.94 -8.29 4.88
N PHE A 58 2.11 -7.18 5.61
CA PHE A 58 1.07 -6.18 5.89
C PHE A 58 -0.26 -6.76 6.43
N ASP A 59 -0.18 -7.89 7.15
CA ASP A 59 -1.34 -8.55 7.74
C ASP A 59 -1.79 -7.85 9.02
N GLU A 60 -3.07 -7.45 9.12
CA GLU A 60 -3.56 -6.64 10.24
C GLU A 60 -3.37 -7.34 11.60
N GLN A 61 -3.51 -8.67 11.66
CA GLN A 61 -3.31 -9.42 12.90
C GLN A 61 -1.84 -9.36 13.33
N CYS A 62 -0.93 -9.47 12.38
CA CYS A 62 0.49 -9.36 12.65
C CYS A 62 0.90 -7.90 13.00
N GLU A 63 0.28 -6.89 12.36
CA GLU A 63 0.51 -5.47 12.63
C GLU A 63 0.11 -5.08 14.06
N LEU A 64 -0.97 -5.65 14.59
CA LEU A 64 -1.31 -5.53 16.01
C LEU A 64 -0.17 -6.05 16.90
N GLY A 65 0.45 -7.16 16.50
CA GLY A 65 1.64 -7.70 17.17
C GLY A 65 2.88 -6.81 17.04
N MET A 66 2.98 -5.97 16.01
CA MET A 66 4.07 -5.00 15.88
C MET A 66 4.05 -3.94 16.97
N ILE A 67 2.89 -3.63 17.58
CA ILE A 67 2.79 -2.66 18.68
C ILE A 67 3.69 -3.08 19.86
N GLU A 68 3.65 -4.35 20.25
CA GLU A 68 4.48 -4.88 21.33
C GLU A 68 5.96 -4.97 20.91
N LYS A 69 6.23 -5.46 19.69
CA LYS A 69 7.59 -5.54 19.15
C LYS A 69 8.27 -4.17 19.12
N LEU A 70 7.59 -3.13 18.67
CA LEU A 70 8.12 -1.76 18.65
C LEU A 70 8.34 -1.19 20.05
N GLN A 71 7.46 -1.49 21.01
CA GLN A 71 7.67 -1.07 22.40
C GLN A 71 8.94 -1.66 23.00
N ASN A 72 9.26 -2.91 22.67
CA ASN A 72 10.50 -3.54 23.11
C ASN A 72 11.71 -3.00 22.35
N LEU A 73 11.61 -2.87 21.03
CA LEU A 73 12.67 -2.30 20.20
C LEU A 73 13.08 -0.89 20.62
N ILE A 74 12.13 -0.03 21.02
CA ILE A 74 12.43 1.33 21.52
C ILE A 74 13.28 1.32 22.80
N LYS A 75 13.19 0.27 23.63
CA LYS A 75 14.02 0.14 24.84
C LYS A 75 15.45 -0.25 24.50
N GLU A 76 15.64 -0.98 23.40
CA GLU A 76 16.94 -1.50 22.95
C GLU A 76 17.65 -0.51 22.01
N ASP A 77 16.89 0.22 21.20
CA ASP A 77 17.35 1.13 20.18
C ASP A 77 16.49 2.39 20.14
N ALA A 78 17.07 3.51 20.57
CA ALA A 78 16.39 4.79 20.72
C ALA A 78 16.19 5.54 19.38
N ASN A 79 15.89 4.81 18.31
CA ASN A 79 15.54 5.42 17.03
C ASN A 79 14.14 6.06 17.12
N VAL A 80 14.08 7.36 16.90
CA VAL A 80 12.85 8.16 17.07
C VAL A 80 11.75 7.78 16.08
N MET A 81 12.09 7.19 14.93
CA MET A 81 11.11 6.72 13.94
C MET A 81 10.22 5.62 14.52
N TYR A 82 10.77 4.73 15.36
CA TYR A 82 10.02 3.64 15.98
C TYR A 82 8.91 4.17 16.87
N LYS A 83 9.18 5.24 17.62
CA LYS A 83 8.18 5.90 18.47
C LYS A 83 7.08 6.57 17.64
N GLY A 84 7.45 7.23 16.54
CA GLY A 84 6.50 7.82 15.60
C GLY A 84 5.56 6.77 15.00
N PHE A 85 6.12 5.65 14.53
CA PHE A 85 5.35 4.57 13.92
C PHE A 85 4.49 3.81 14.95
N LEU A 86 5.01 3.56 16.16
CA LEU A 86 4.24 2.98 17.27
C LEU A 86 3.02 3.83 17.63
N THR A 87 3.18 5.16 17.64
CA THR A 87 2.08 6.09 17.94
C THR A 87 0.96 5.95 16.90
N TYR A 88 1.33 5.82 15.63
CA TYR A 88 0.37 5.55 14.56
C TYR A 88 -0.36 4.22 14.73
N LEU A 89 0.37 3.11 14.92
CA LEU A 89 -0.26 1.80 15.10
C LEU A 89 -1.18 1.74 16.32
N LYS A 90 -0.85 2.47 17.40
CA LYS A 90 -1.74 2.60 18.57
C LYS A 90 -3.03 3.36 18.25
N TRP A 91 -2.95 4.36 17.37
CA TRP A 91 -4.12 5.12 16.92
C TRP A 91 -5.03 4.27 16.03
N GLU A 92 -4.46 3.50 15.11
CA GLU A 92 -5.18 2.57 14.22
C GLU A 92 -5.65 1.28 14.90
N LYS A 93 -5.27 1.05 16.17
CA LYS A 93 -5.45 -0.23 16.84
C LYS A 93 -6.90 -0.73 16.79
N ALA A 94 -7.87 0.16 17.06
CA ALA A 94 -9.28 -0.21 17.05
C ALA A 94 -9.74 -0.64 15.65
N ASP A 95 -9.32 0.07 14.61
CA ASP A 95 -9.65 -0.23 13.22
C ASP A 95 -8.98 -1.53 12.76
N LEU A 96 -7.74 -1.78 13.17
CA LEU A 96 -7.05 -3.05 12.90
C LEU A 96 -7.76 -4.22 13.60
N GLU A 97 -8.12 -4.10 14.87
CA GLU A 97 -8.87 -5.14 15.61
C GLU A 97 -10.25 -5.40 15.00
N TYR A 98 -10.91 -4.35 14.52
CA TYR A 98 -12.18 -4.44 13.81
C TYR A 98 -12.00 -5.20 12.49
N ASN A 99 -11.03 -4.78 11.66
CA ASN A 99 -10.74 -5.41 10.39
C ASN A 99 -10.33 -6.88 10.54
N VAL A 100 -9.57 -7.21 11.60
CA VAL A 100 -9.22 -8.60 11.91
C VAL A 100 -10.47 -9.45 12.12
N LYS A 101 -11.47 -8.95 12.85
CA LYS A 101 -12.68 -9.69 13.19
C LYS A 101 -13.67 -9.78 12.04
N HIS A 102 -13.75 -8.72 11.23
CA HIS A 102 -14.87 -8.53 10.30
C HIS A 102 -14.46 -8.60 8.82
N CYS A 103 -13.15 -8.52 8.50
CA CYS A 103 -12.65 -8.23 7.16
C CYS A 103 -11.53 -9.13 6.68
N GLN A 104 -11.57 -10.40 7.08
CA GLN A 104 -10.67 -11.45 6.60
C GLN A 104 -11.01 -11.86 5.15
N ILE A 105 -10.65 -11.00 4.19
CA ILE A 105 -10.87 -11.23 2.76
C ILE A 105 -9.61 -11.86 2.16
N GLU A 106 -9.70 -13.11 1.71
CA GLU A 106 -8.57 -13.87 1.18
C GLU A 106 -7.95 -13.21 -0.07
N GLU A 107 -8.79 -12.64 -0.94
CA GLU A 107 -8.34 -11.90 -2.11
C GLU A 107 -7.44 -10.70 -1.72
N LYS A 108 -7.73 -10.02 -0.61
CA LYS A 108 -6.88 -8.93 -0.08
C LYS A 108 -5.54 -9.49 0.40
N LYS A 109 -5.55 -10.60 1.14
CA LYS A 109 -4.32 -11.27 1.63
C LYS A 109 -3.35 -11.62 0.51
N GLN A 110 -3.86 -12.14 -0.60
CA GLN A 110 -3.03 -12.47 -1.77
C GLN A 110 -2.33 -11.23 -2.34
N VAL A 111 -3.03 -10.10 -2.40
CA VAL A 111 -2.46 -8.83 -2.84
C VAL A 111 -1.35 -8.37 -1.89
N ARG A 112 -1.57 -8.45 -0.59
CA ARG A 112 -0.57 -8.07 0.41
C ARG A 112 0.73 -8.84 0.32
N LYS A 113 0.63 -10.16 0.15
CA LYS A 113 1.79 -11.03 -0.09
C LYS A 113 2.58 -10.58 -1.31
N GLY A 114 1.89 -10.21 -2.39
CA GLY A 114 2.55 -9.66 -3.57
C GLY A 114 3.23 -8.31 -3.31
N TYR A 115 2.61 -7.41 -2.52
CA TYR A 115 3.27 -6.18 -2.06
C TYR A 115 4.52 -6.49 -1.25
N ALA A 116 4.42 -7.32 -0.21
CA ALA A 116 5.55 -7.71 0.62
C ALA A 116 6.71 -8.30 -0.20
N ALA A 117 6.41 -9.21 -1.13
CA ALA A 117 7.42 -9.80 -2.02
C ALA A 117 8.11 -8.75 -2.92
N CYS A 118 7.39 -7.72 -3.37
CA CYS A 118 7.98 -6.66 -4.19
C CYS A 118 8.78 -5.63 -3.39
N TYR A 119 8.37 -5.37 -2.14
CA TYR A 119 9.10 -4.50 -1.22
C TYR A 119 10.35 -5.16 -0.63
N ALA A 120 10.35 -6.48 -0.43
CA ALA A 120 11.53 -7.24 0.01
C ALA A 120 12.75 -7.00 -0.90
N LYS A 121 12.53 -7.08 -2.23
CA LYS A 121 13.59 -6.78 -3.21
C LYS A 121 14.08 -5.34 -3.15
N TRP A 122 13.21 -4.41 -2.79
CA TRP A 122 13.58 -3.01 -2.68
C TRP A 122 14.48 -2.76 -1.46
N MET A 123 14.18 -3.40 -0.32
CA MET A 123 15.04 -3.33 0.87
C MET A 123 16.46 -3.85 0.62
N ASP A 124 16.59 -4.96 -0.11
CA ASP A 124 17.90 -5.54 -0.43
C ASP A 124 18.78 -4.57 -1.24
N GLU A 125 18.18 -3.76 -2.10
CA GLU A 125 18.90 -2.76 -2.89
C GLU A 125 19.14 -1.45 -2.14
N ASP A 126 18.17 -0.99 -1.33
CA ASP A 126 18.28 0.21 -0.49
C ASP A 126 19.35 0.04 0.60
N SER A 127 19.47 -1.16 1.18
CA SER A 127 20.51 -1.49 2.16
C SER A 127 21.94 -1.36 1.61
N LYS A 128 22.13 -1.57 0.30
CA LYS A 128 23.44 -1.44 -0.37
C LYS A 128 23.78 0.01 -0.70
N ASN A 129 22.78 0.89 -0.82
CA ASN A 129 22.94 2.29 -1.19
C ASN A 129 22.02 3.18 -0.34
N PRO A 130 22.43 3.56 0.88
CA PRO A 130 21.56 4.24 1.85
C PRO A 130 21.15 5.67 1.47
N THR A 131 21.89 6.27 0.54
CA THR A 131 21.58 7.57 -0.08
C THR A 131 21.60 7.40 -1.60
N PRO A 132 20.64 6.66 -2.17
CA PRO A 132 20.69 6.32 -3.58
C PRO A 132 20.50 7.59 -4.42
N PRO A 133 21.32 7.81 -5.46
CA PRO A 133 21.06 8.85 -6.45
C PRO A 133 19.63 8.77 -6.99
N ARG A 134 19.05 9.91 -7.39
CA ARG A 134 17.66 9.96 -7.87
C ARG A 134 17.36 8.94 -8.98
N ALA A 135 18.31 8.72 -9.89
CA ALA A 135 18.18 7.73 -10.95
C ALA A 135 18.03 6.29 -10.42
N ILE A 136 18.68 5.96 -9.29
CA ILE A 136 18.51 4.66 -8.62
C ILE A 136 17.12 4.60 -7.99
N ILE A 137 16.66 5.66 -7.32
CA ILE A 137 15.30 5.73 -6.76
C ILE A 137 14.24 5.50 -7.85
N ASP A 138 14.35 6.23 -8.97
CA ASP A 138 13.39 6.10 -10.08
C ASP A 138 13.44 4.69 -10.69
N LYS A 139 14.62 4.08 -10.78
CA LYS A 139 14.76 2.68 -11.21
C LYS A 139 14.10 1.72 -10.24
N LEU A 140 14.36 1.85 -8.95
CA LEU A 140 13.80 0.97 -7.92
C LEU A 140 12.27 1.07 -7.87
N GLU A 141 11.73 2.28 -8.01
CA GLU A 141 10.29 2.49 -8.12
C GLU A 141 9.71 1.82 -9.38
N SER A 142 10.36 1.97 -10.53
CA SER A 142 9.97 1.28 -11.76
C SER A 142 10.02 -0.25 -11.62
N ASP A 143 11.09 -0.78 -11.01
CA ASP A 143 11.27 -2.21 -10.75
C ASP A 143 10.20 -2.75 -9.79
N ARG A 144 9.82 -1.96 -8.78
CA ARG A 144 8.71 -2.27 -7.86
C ARG A 144 7.38 -2.34 -8.59
N GLN A 145 7.07 -1.36 -9.45
CA GLN A 145 5.84 -1.34 -10.25
C GLN A 145 5.80 -2.52 -11.24
N ALA A 146 6.94 -2.87 -11.85
CA ALA A 146 7.06 -4.04 -12.71
C ALA A 146 6.87 -5.35 -11.92
N CYS A 147 7.38 -5.43 -10.69
CA CYS A 147 7.15 -6.55 -9.79
C CYS A 147 5.67 -6.68 -9.43
N LEU A 148 5.02 -5.58 -9.00
CA LEU A 148 3.60 -5.56 -8.66
C LEU A 148 2.75 -6.02 -9.85
N LYS A 149 3.03 -5.50 -11.05
CA LYS A 149 2.39 -5.97 -12.28
C LYS A 149 2.48 -7.49 -12.45
N LYS A 150 3.66 -8.07 -12.23
CA LYS A 150 3.90 -9.50 -12.37
C LYS A 150 3.14 -10.32 -11.31
N GLN A 151 3.12 -9.85 -10.06
CA GLN A 151 2.42 -10.53 -8.96
C GLN A 151 0.90 -10.42 -9.08
N MET A 152 0.40 -9.25 -9.52
CA MET A 152 -1.03 -8.94 -9.54
C MET A 152 -1.74 -9.40 -10.81
N ALA A 153 -1.07 -9.43 -11.97
CA ALA A 153 -1.74 -9.78 -13.22
C ALA A 153 -2.47 -11.14 -13.18
N PRO A 154 -1.87 -12.25 -12.69
CA PRO A 154 -2.58 -13.53 -12.62
C PRO A 154 -3.80 -13.49 -11.68
N LEU A 155 -3.68 -12.78 -10.55
CA LEU A 155 -4.78 -12.62 -9.59
C LEU A 155 -5.91 -11.78 -10.19
N ALA A 156 -5.56 -10.69 -10.87
CA ALA A 156 -6.50 -9.81 -11.55
C ALA A 156 -7.24 -10.53 -12.69
N GLU A 157 -6.53 -11.37 -13.45
CA GLU A 157 -7.13 -12.22 -14.50
C GLU A 157 -8.11 -13.26 -13.93
N GLN A 158 -7.89 -13.71 -12.69
CA GLN A 158 -8.79 -14.59 -11.94
C GLN A 158 -9.98 -13.85 -11.30
N GLY A 159 -10.10 -12.53 -11.49
CA GLY A 159 -11.18 -11.72 -10.94
C GLY A 159 -10.95 -11.25 -9.50
N ASN A 160 -9.70 -11.24 -9.02
CA ASN A 160 -9.38 -10.57 -7.75
C ASN A 160 -9.44 -9.05 -7.95
N ILE A 161 -10.51 -8.43 -7.43
CA ILE A 161 -10.77 -7.01 -7.63
C ILE A 161 -9.71 -6.08 -7.02
N PHE A 162 -9.05 -6.50 -5.94
CA PHE A 162 -7.96 -5.72 -5.34
C PHE A 162 -6.74 -5.76 -6.26
N ALA A 163 -6.42 -6.91 -6.84
CA ALA A 163 -5.36 -7.02 -7.84
C ALA A 163 -5.69 -6.20 -9.09
N GLU A 164 -6.95 -6.19 -9.55
CA GLU A 164 -7.39 -5.32 -10.65
C GLU A 164 -7.17 -3.84 -10.33
N ALA A 165 -7.48 -3.39 -9.10
CA ALA A 165 -7.22 -2.02 -8.65
C ALA A 165 -5.72 -1.68 -8.64
N VAL A 166 -4.87 -2.60 -8.18
CA VAL A 166 -3.41 -2.43 -8.27
C VAL A 166 -2.97 -2.33 -9.74
N MET A 167 -3.57 -3.12 -10.63
CA MET A 167 -3.26 -3.05 -12.06
C MET A 167 -3.69 -1.73 -12.72
N VAL A 168 -4.73 -1.06 -12.21
CA VAL A 168 -5.06 0.33 -12.60
C VAL A 168 -3.91 1.26 -12.21
N ASN A 169 -3.48 1.25 -10.95
CA ASN A 169 -2.39 2.10 -10.44
C ASN A 169 -1.07 1.88 -11.19
N VAL A 170 -0.72 0.61 -11.45
CA VAL A 170 0.44 0.25 -12.26
C VAL A 170 0.32 0.81 -13.68
N SER A 171 -0.86 0.70 -14.30
CA SER A 171 -1.09 1.21 -15.66
C SER A 171 -1.01 2.74 -15.71
N GLU A 172 -1.51 3.43 -14.68
CA GLU A 172 -1.39 4.87 -14.52
C GLU A 172 0.08 5.30 -14.39
N TYR A 173 0.86 4.61 -13.54
CA TYR A 173 2.29 4.87 -13.39
C TYR A 173 3.04 4.78 -14.73
N PHE A 174 2.76 3.72 -15.52
CA PHE A 174 3.36 3.53 -16.85
C PHE A 174 2.69 4.34 -17.97
N LYS A 175 1.68 5.17 -17.65
CA LYS A 175 0.91 5.98 -18.60
C LYS A 175 0.25 5.16 -19.72
N ASP A 176 -0.16 3.93 -19.42
CA ASP A 176 -0.87 3.02 -20.34
C ASP A 176 -2.38 3.23 -20.19
N SER A 177 -2.91 4.21 -20.93
CA SER A 177 -4.32 4.60 -20.86
C SER A 177 -5.29 3.50 -21.29
N GLN A 178 -4.87 2.61 -22.21
CA GLN A 178 -5.68 1.48 -22.66
C GLN A 178 -5.85 0.46 -21.54
N LYS A 179 -4.76 0.07 -20.87
CA LYS A 179 -4.84 -0.88 -19.75
C LYS A 179 -5.53 -0.27 -18.53
N MET A 180 -5.30 1.00 -18.25
CA MET A 180 -6.02 1.71 -17.20
C MET A 180 -7.53 1.66 -17.42
N THR A 181 -7.98 1.93 -18.66
CA THR A 181 -9.40 1.84 -19.04
C THR A 181 -9.93 0.41 -18.93
N PHE A 182 -9.16 -0.57 -19.39
CA PHE A 182 -9.52 -1.98 -19.32
C PHE A 182 -9.76 -2.46 -17.89
N TRP A 183 -8.79 -2.25 -16.99
CA TRP A 183 -8.91 -2.66 -15.59
C TRP A 183 -10.00 -1.87 -14.85
N SER A 184 -10.13 -0.58 -15.13
CA SER A 184 -11.22 0.23 -14.55
C SER A 184 -12.60 -0.30 -14.96
N SER A 185 -12.76 -0.70 -16.22
CA SER A 185 -14.01 -1.28 -16.73
C SER A 185 -14.34 -2.63 -16.10
N LYS A 186 -13.31 -3.46 -15.86
CA LYS A 186 -13.43 -4.75 -15.14
C LYS A 186 -13.92 -4.58 -13.69
N ILE A 187 -13.39 -3.59 -12.98
CA ILE A 187 -13.83 -3.27 -11.60
C ILE A 187 -15.28 -2.77 -11.61
N GLN A 188 -15.60 -1.85 -12.54
CA GLN A 188 -16.94 -1.27 -12.64
C GLN A 188 -18.02 -2.33 -12.96
N SER A 189 -17.71 -3.34 -13.79
CA SER A 189 -18.67 -4.41 -14.09
C SER A 189 -18.90 -5.37 -12.92
N GLN A 190 -18.02 -5.37 -11.92
CA GLN A 190 -18.15 -6.17 -10.69
C GLN A 190 -18.88 -5.42 -9.56
N LYS A 191 -19.18 -4.12 -9.76
CA LYS A 191 -19.96 -3.30 -8.83
C LYS A 191 -21.37 -3.89 -8.67
N GLY A 192 -21.65 -4.46 -7.50
CA GLY A 192 -22.91 -5.16 -7.20
C GLY A 192 -22.81 -6.70 -7.14
N THR A 193 -21.62 -7.27 -7.33
CA THR A 193 -21.39 -8.67 -6.96
C THR A 193 -21.31 -8.81 -5.43
N PRO A 194 -21.83 -9.89 -4.81
CA PRO A 194 -21.83 -10.03 -3.35
C PRO A 194 -20.44 -9.88 -2.70
N LYS A 195 -19.38 -10.35 -3.37
CA LYS A 195 -17.99 -10.15 -2.94
C LYS A 195 -17.59 -8.67 -2.94
N TYR A 196 -18.02 -7.90 -3.94
CA TYR A 196 -17.76 -6.46 -4.04
C TYR A 196 -18.37 -5.69 -2.87
N GLU A 197 -19.61 -5.99 -2.53
CA GLU A 197 -20.30 -5.27 -1.48
C GLU A 197 -19.76 -5.57 -0.07
N MET A 198 -19.35 -6.82 0.17
CA MET A 198 -18.73 -7.20 1.44
C MET A 198 -17.43 -6.43 1.71
N TYR A 199 -16.62 -6.17 0.66
CA TYR A 199 -15.39 -5.43 0.87
C TYR A 199 -15.62 -3.95 1.17
N MET A 200 -16.60 -3.29 0.52
CA MET A 200 -16.87 -1.85 0.75
C MET A 200 -17.29 -1.59 2.19
N LYS A 201 -17.98 -2.55 2.81
CA LYS A 201 -18.53 -2.44 4.16
C LYS A 201 -17.48 -2.58 5.26
N CYS A 202 -16.25 -2.95 4.92
CA CYS A 202 -15.22 -3.26 5.90
C CYS A 202 -14.77 -2.07 6.75
N SER A 203 -14.79 -0.86 6.21
CA SER A 203 -14.47 0.37 6.95
C SER A 203 -15.70 1.14 7.44
N GLU A 204 -16.92 0.65 7.18
CA GLU A 204 -18.16 1.46 7.30
C GLU A 204 -19.18 0.92 8.31
N LEU A 205 -18.85 -0.13 9.06
CA LEU A 205 -19.77 -0.69 10.05
C LEU A 205 -19.33 -0.28 11.47
N PRO A 206 -20.18 0.46 12.22
CA PRO A 206 -19.89 0.86 13.60
C PRO A 206 -19.89 -0.32 14.58
#